data_AF-A0A7X3LR32-F1
#
_entry.id   AF-A0A7X3LR32-F1
#
_cell.length_a   1.000
_cell.length_b   1.000
_cell.length_c   1.000
_cell.angle_alpha   90.00
_cell.angle_beta   90.00
_cell.angle_gamma   90.00
#
_symmetry.space_group_name_H-M   'P 1'
#
loop_
_entity.id
_entity.type
_entity.pdbx_description
1 polymer ?
#
loop_
_entity_poly.entity_id
_entity_poly.type
_entity_poly.pdbx_seq_one_letter_code
_entity_poly.pdbx_strand_id
1 'polypeptide(L)'
;MSIDPTTLFAILGMATATYLTRIAGFVLVSHVRMGKRIETALQAVPPAVLMSVIAPTAFATGYAEAGATVITAAAAFRLPLLAVIAVGVGSLLVLRVVIG
;
A
#
# COMPACT_ATOMS: atom_id res chain seq x y z
N MET A 1 -34.27 -6.03 -4.50
CA MET A 1 -32.85 -6.08 -4.89
C MET A 1 -32.75 -6.73 -6.27
N SER A 2 -32.93 -5.95 -7.34
CA SER A 2 -32.77 -6.42 -8.72
C SER A 2 -31.29 -6.36 -9.10
N ILE A 3 -30.76 -7.42 -9.70
CA ILE A 3 -29.41 -7.40 -10.26
C ILE A 3 -29.45 -6.57 -11.52
N ASP A 4 -28.74 -5.44 -11.52
CA ASP A 4 -28.54 -4.63 -12.71
C ASP A 4 -27.54 -5.34 -13.64
N PRO A 5 -27.93 -5.68 -14.88
CA PRO A 5 -27.05 -6.33 -15.84
C PRO A 5 -25.72 -5.60 -16.04
N THR A 6 -25.71 -4.26 -15.98
CA THR A 6 -24.47 -3.48 -16.17
C THR A 6 -23.48 -3.70 -15.03
N THR A 7 -23.98 -3.75 -13.78
CA THR A 7 -23.18 -4.05 -12.59
C THR A 7 -22.64 -5.48 -12.66
N LEU A 8 -23.46 -6.44 -13.12
CA LEU A 8 -23.02 -7.83 -13.30
C LEU A 8 -21.87 -7.95 -14.31
N PHE A 9 -21.99 -7.32 -15.48
CA PHE A 9 -20.92 -7.30 -16.47
C PHE A 9 -19.66 -6.58 -15.99
N ALA A 10 -19.81 -5.48 -15.23
CA ALA A 10 -18.67 -4.78 -14.64
C ALA A 10 -17.90 -5.67 -13.64
N ILE A 11 -18.62 -6.38 -12.76
CA ILE A 11 -18.00 -7.32 -11.81
C ILE A 11 -17.27 -8.44 -12.56
N LEU A 12 -17.92 -9.06 -13.55
CA LEU A 12 -17.30 -10.11 -14.37
C LEU A 12 -16.06 -9.59 -15.13
N GLY A 13 -16.11 -8.37 -15.65
CA GLY A 13 -14.97 -7.71 -16.29
C GLY A 13 -13.79 -7.51 -15.34
N MET A 14 -14.04 -6.92 -14.16
CA MET A 14 -13.03 -6.73 -13.12
C MET A 14 -12.44 -8.07 -12.63
N ALA A 15 -13.29 -9.08 -12.44
CA ALA A 15 -12.86 -10.41 -12.04
C ALA A 15 -11.96 -11.04 -13.12
N THR A 16 -12.37 -10.97 -14.39
CA THR A 16 -11.59 -11.50 -15.51
C THR A 16 -10.21 -10.85 -15.59
N ALA A 17 -10.14 -9.51 -15.54
CA ALA A 17 -8.87 -8.79 -15.55
C ALA A 17 -7.96 -9.17 -14.36
N THR A 18 -8.56 -9.33 -13.17
CA THR A 18 -7.82 -9.72 -11.95
C THR A 18 -7.26 -11.14 -12.06
N TYR A 19 -8.06 -12.09 -12.53
CA TYR A 19 -7.59 -13.47 -12.71
C TYR A 19 -6.55 -13.58 -13.82
N LEU A 20 -6.75 -12.88 -14.94
CA LEU A 20 -5.78 -12.87 -16.04
C LEU A 20 -4.43 -12.33 -15.59
N THR A 21 -4.38 -11.21 -14.87
CA THR A 21 -3.12 -10.65 -14.36
C THR A 21 -2.43 -11.58 -13.36
N ARG A 22 -3.21 -12.27 -12.51
CA ARG A 22 -2.68 -13.24 -11.54
C ARG A 22 -2.09 -14.48 -12.22
N ILE A 23 -2.82 -15.06 -13.18
CA ILE A 23 -2.38 -16.24 -13.94
C ILE A 23 -1.16 -15.88 -14.79
N ALA A 24 -1.19 -14.74 -15.47
CA ALA A 24 -0.07 -14.26 -16.28
C ALA A 24 1.20 -14.09 -15.42
N GLY A 25 1.08 -13.52 -14.22
CA GLY A 25 2.21 -13.40 -13.30
C GLY A 25 2.79 -14.77 -12.92
N PHE A 26 1.95 -15.74 -12.56
CA PHE A 26 2.39 -17.09 -12.22
C PHE A 26 3.10 -17.79 -13.40
N VAL A 27 2.51 -17.74 -14.60
CA VAL A 27 3.06 -18.37 -15.82
C VAL A 27 4.37 -17.69 -16.24
N LEU A 28 4.44 -16.36 -16.16
CA LEU A 28 5.64 -15.61 -16.52
C LEU A 28 6.80 -15.96 -15.57
N VAL A 29 6.52 -16.00 -14.27
CA VAL A 29 7.49 -16.34 -13.23
C VAL A 29 7.94 -17.80 -13.35
N SER A 30 7.07 -18.71 -13.81
CA SER A 30 7.43 -20.12 -14.00
C SER A 30 8.30 -20.38 -15.25
N HIS A 31 8.26 -19.49 -16.25
CA HIS A 31 9.01 -19.66 -17.51
C HIS A 31 10.28 -18.79 -17.59
N VAL A 32 10.40 -17.76 -16.75
CA VAL A 32 11.56 -16.87 -16.74
C VAL A 32 12.61 -17.36 -15.73
N ARG A 33 13.86 -17.54 -16.18
CA ARG A 33 14.98 -17.79 -15.26
C ARG A 33 15.24 -16.55 -14.41
N MET A 34 14.95 -16.65 -13.12
CA MET A 34 15.22 -15.58 -12.16
C MET A 34 16.73 -15.44 -11.95
N GLY A 35 17.33 -14.40 -12.53
CA GLY A 35 18.66 -13.97 -12.15
C GLY A 35 18.63 -13.19 -10.83
N LYS A 36 19.78 -13.10 -10.14
CA LYS A 36 19.91 -12.36 -8.86
C LYS A 36 19.30 -10.95 -8.90
N ARG A 37 19.45 -10.22 -10.02
CA ARG A 37 18.89 -8.86 -10.18
C ARG A 37 17.36 -8.83 -10.16
N ILE A 38 16.70 -9.81 -10.79
CA ILE A 38 15.24 -9.88 -10.86
C ILE A 38 14.67 -10.27 -9.50
N GLU A 39 15.32 -11.22 -8.81
CA GLU A 39 14.91 -11.63 -7.47
C GLU A 39 14.97 -10.47 -6.46
N THR A 40 16.06 -9.70 -6.45
CA THR A 40 16.16 -8.50 -5.60
C THR A 40 15.11 -7.45 -5.95
N ALA A 41 14.83 -7.25 -7.24
CA ALA A 41 13.78 -6.32 -7.67
C ALA A 41 12.40 -6.78 -7.18
N LEU A 42 12.07 -8.07 -7.31
CA LEU A 42 10.80 -8.63 -6.85
C LEU A 42 10.61 -8.53 -5.33
N GLN A 43 11.68 -8.75 -4.55
CA GLN A 43 11.64 -8.56 -3.09
C GLN A 43 11.35 -7.12 -2.67
N ALA A 44 11.69 -6.14 -3.52
CA ALA A 44 11.42 -4.72 -3.28
C ALA A 44 10.00 -4.27 -3.71
N VAL A 45 9.28 -5.09 -4.49
CA VAL A 45 7.93 -4.72 -4.99
C VAL A 45 6.91 -4.50 -3.86
N PRO A 46 6.75 -5.41 -2.87
CA PRO A 46 5.76 -5.22 -1.82
C PRO A 46 5.90 -3.91 -1.03
N PRO A 47 7.09 -3.54 -0.48
CA PRO A 47 7.23 -2.28 0.22
C PRO A 47 7.08 -1.07 -0.71
N ALA A 48 7.51 -1.16 -1.98
CA ALA A 48 7.35 -0.08 -2.95
C ALA A 48 5.87 0.22 -3.25
N VAL A 49 5.04 -0.82 -3.42
CA VAL A 49 3.59 -0.66 -3.65
C VAL A 49 2.93 -0.02 -2.43
N LEU A 50 3.26 -0.48 -1.22
CA LEU A 50 2.74 0.13 0.01
C LEU A 50 3.12 1.62 0.10
N MET A 51 4.38 1.97 -0.16
CA MET A 51 4.81 3.37 -0.15
C MET A 51 4.16 4.21 -1.26
N SER A 52 3.89 3.63 -2.44
CA SER A 52 3.21 4.35 -3.52
C SER A 52 1.80 4.80 -3.15
N VAL A 53 1.13 4.06 -2.27
CA VAL A 53 -0.21 4.37 -1.77
C VAL A 53 -0.15 5.28 -0.55
N ILE A 54 0.80 5.05 0.36
CA ILE A 54 0.91 5.80 1.62
C ILE A 54 1.49 7.21 1.39
N ALA A 55 2.51 7.34 0.55
CA ALA A 55 3.17 8.62 0.31
C ALA A 55 2.22 9.75 -0.13
N PRO A 56 1.31 9.59 -1.12
CA PRO A 56 0.38 10.65 -1.48
C PRO A 56 -0.58 10.98 -0.32
N THR A 57 -1.02 9.97 0.44
CA THR A 57 -1.91 10.24 1.60
C THR A 57 -1.21 11.06 2.69
N ALA A 58 0.10 10.95 2.85
CA ALA A 58 0.86 11.74 3.81
C ALA A 58 0.89 13.24 3.47
N PHE A 59 0.74 13.62 2.20
CA PHE A 59 0.78 15.03 1.76
C PHE A 59 -0.60 15.60 1.40
N ALA A 60 -1.53 14.77 0.93
CA ALA A 60 -2.79 15.23 0.34
C ALA A 60 -3.97 15.35 1.33
N THR A 61 -3.84 14.82 2.55
CA THR A 61 -4.96 14.75 3.51
C THR A 61 -5.00 15.88 4.54
N GLY A 62 -3.86 16.45 4.91
CA GLY A 62 -3.79 17.57 5.85
C GLY A 62 -2.42 17.75 6.50
N TYR A 63 -2.24 18.89 7.19
CA TYR A 63 -1.01 19.16 7.94
C TYR A 63 -0.83 18.21 9.13
N ALA A 64 -1.93 17.67 9.68
CA ALA A 64 -1.89 16.69 10.75
C ALA A 64 -1.31 15.34 10.27
N GLU A 65 -1.75 14.85 9.12
CA GLU A 65 -1.24 13.61 8.54
C GLU A 65 0.22 13.74 8.11
N ALA A 66 0.60 14.89 7.55
CA ALA A 66 1.99 15.18 7.19
C ALA A 66 2.91 15.20 8.43
N GLY A 67 2.51 15.91 9.49
CA GLY A 67 3.27 15.99 10.75
C GLY A 67 3.43 14.63 11.43
N ALA A 68 2.35 13.85 11.52
CA ALA A 68 2.39 12.50 12.08
C ALA A 68 3.28 11.56 11.26
N THR A 69 3.29 11.69 9.93
CA THR A 69 4.17 10.91 9.05
C THR A 69 5.64 11.22 9.31
N VAL A 70 6.01 12.50 9.47
CA VAL A 70 7.38 12.90 9.80
C VAL A 70 7.83 12.34 11.15
N ILE A 71 6.96 12.41 12.16
CA ILE A 71 7.23 11.86 13.50
C ILE A 71 7.43 10.33 13.42
N THR A 72 6.55 9.65 12.67
CA THR A 72 6.64 8.20 12.46
C THR A 72 7.92 7.81 11.73
N ALA A 73 8.30 8.56 10.69
CA ALA A 73 9.53 8.33 9.95
C ALA A 73 10.77 8.53 10.83
N ALA A 74 10.78 9.56 11.67
CA ALA A 74 11.86 9.79 12.63
C ALA A 74 11.96 8.64 13.67
N ALA A 75 10.82 8.16 14.17
CA ALA A 75 10.75 7.04 15.10
C ALA A 75 11.26 5.73 14.48
N ALA A 76 10.97 5.50 13.20
CA ALA A 76 11.35 4.29 12.47
C ALA A 76 12.86 4.02 12.43
N PHE A 77 13.71 5.05 12.55
CA PHE A 77 15.17 4.88 12.55
C PHE A 77 15.74 4.32 13.85
N ARG A 78 15.00 4.37 14.97
CA ARG A 78 15.55 4.02 16.29
C ARG A 78 14.70 3.05 17.11
N LEU A 79 13.41 2.89 16.80
CA LEU A 79 12.47 2.14 17.62
C LEU A 79 12.07 0.80 16.97
N PRO A 80 11.70 -0.22 17.78
CA PRO A 80 11.13 -1.46 17.26
C PRO A 80 9.76 -1.20 16.62
N LEU A 81 9.36 -2.05 15.66
CA LEU A 81 8.15 -1.85 14.83
C LEU A 81 6.90 -1.51 15.64
N LEU A 82 6.64 -2.23 16.75
CA LEU A 82 5.50 -1.98 17.63
C LEU A 82 5.51 -0.57 18.23
N ALA A 83 6.67 -0.09 18.67
CA ALA A 83 6.80 1.25 19.23
C ALA A 83 6.63 2.33 18.16
N VAL A 84 7.13 2.11 16.95
CA VAL A 84 6.92 3.02 15.80
C VAL A 84 5.44 3.14 15.47
N ILE A 85 4.71 2.02 15.45
CA ILE A 85 3.25 2.01 15.23
C ILE A 85 2.55 2.81 16.33
N ALA A 86 2.87 2.58 17.60
CA ALA A 86 2.26 3.29 18.71
C ALA A 86 2.51 4.81 18.65
N VAL A 87 3.75 5.22 18.33
CA VAL A 87 4.12 6.64 18.17
C VAL A 87 3.40 7.26 16.97
N GLY A 88 3.30 6.54 15.85
CA GLY A 88 2.63 7.04 14.64
C GLY A 88 1.14 7.23 14.84
N VAL A 89 0.45 6.22 15.37
CA VAL A 89 -0.99 6.33 15.68
C VAL A 89 -1.24 7.39 16.75
N GLY A 90 -0.46 7.40 17.83
CA GLY A 90 -0.61 8.38 18.91
C GLY A 90 -0.40 9.81 18.44
N SER A 91 0.67 10.08 17.67
CA SER A 91 0.94 11.40 17.13
C SER A 91 -0.15 11.86 16.15
N LEU A 92 -0.66 10.97 15.30
CA LEU A 92 -1.75 11.30 14.38
C LEU A 92 -3.04 11.68 15.13
N LEU A 93 -3.41 10.92 16.16
CA LEU A 93 -4.60 11.19 16.96
C LEU A 93 -4.50 12.55 17.66
N VAL A 94 -3.37 12.82 18.32
CA VAL A 94 -3.13 14.10 19.00
C VAL A 94 -3.18 15.25 18.00
N LEU A 95 -2.51 15.10 16.86
CA LEU A 95 -2.41 16.18 15.89
C LEU A 95 -3.74 16.46 15.18
N ARG A 96 -4.56 15.41 14.96
CA ARG A 96 -5.95 15.57 14.48
C ARG A 96 -6.84 16.29 15.48
N VAL A 97 -6.69 16.07 16.78
CA VAL A 97 -7.50 16.77 17.80
C VAL A 97 -7.08 18.23 17.95
N VAL A 98 -5.81 18.56 17.71
CA VAL A 98 -5.29 19.93 17.90
C VAL A 98 -5.46 20.80 16.64
N ILE A 99 -5.32 20.22 15.45
CA ILE A 99 -5.28 20.97 14.18
C ILE A 99 -6.50 20.69 13.29
N GLY A 100 -7.14 19.53 13.44
CA GLY A 100 -8.36 19.16 12.71
C GLY A 100 -9.62 19.61 13.40
#